data_AF-A0AAN9G7H8-F1
#
_entry.id   AF-A0AAN9G7H8-F1
#
_cell.length_a   1.000
_cell.length_b   1.000
_cell.length_c   1.000
_cell.angle_alpha   90.00
_cell.angle_beta   90.00
_cell.angle_gamma   90.00
#
_symmetry.space_group_name_H-M   'P 1'
#
loop_
_entity.id
_entity.type
_entity.pdbx_description
1 polymer ?
#
loop_
_entity_poly.entity_id
_entity_poly.type
_entity_poly.pdbx_seq_one_letter_code
_entity_poly.pdbx_strand_id
1 'polypeptide(L)'
;MEERTRSKAERQKEELAEYEESRREEREKEAAEIAALREKRIQRAKERVEEEKKMAELRAQEDIRRRTEEEERRKKKTEEETRKKEERDQKKREAEDRLSKKGPNFVITKRSDAEKVGLDSVMSKEELQKSKEQLEEEKQAILSQRIQPLKLDGMDGTKLQEKAKELYEHMRRLVGDKYDLEQRFKRQQYDMIELAERARQMNKGKKKGATVMVDESFDRLADKFTSAPPKIQLCSKYERHTDHRTYVERKDLFKKLAEEPPPPEIQHVAGQGPQQEESAPAAAEEAAE
;
A
#
# COMPACT_ATOMS: atom_id res chain seq x y z
N MET A 1 -80.36 -5.64 17.58
CA MET A 1 -79.55 -5.19 16.42
C MET A 1 -78.24 -4.56 16.88
N GLU A 2 -78.26 -3.74 17.94
CA GLU A 2 -77.08 -3.04 18.48
C GLU A 2 -76.00 -3.94 19.10
N GLU A 3 -76.38 -5.05 19.75
CA GLU A 3 -75.39 -6.01 20.29
C GLU A 3 -74.59 -6.72 19.19
N ARG A 4 -75.24 -7.03 18.06
CA ARG A 4 -74.56 -7.63 16.90
C ARG A 4 -73.59 -6.66 16.23
N THR A 5 -73.88 -5.36 16.23
CA THR A 5 -72.95 -4.34 15.72
C THR A 5 -71.79 -4.10 16.68
N ARG A 6 -72.01 -4.14 18.00
CA ARG A 6 -70.94 -4.05 19.00
C ARG A 6 -70.01 -5.26 18.94
N SER A 7 -70.55 -6.48 18.88
CA SER A 7 -69.74 -7.70 18.73
C SER A 7 -68.92 -7.74 17.44
N LYS A 8 -69.45 -7.20 16.32
CA LYS A 8 -68.67 -7.04 15.08
C LYS A 8 -67.54 -6.01 15.23
N ALA A 9 -67.79 -4.90 15.92
CA ALA A 9 -66.77 -3.88 16.17
C ALA A 9 -65.68 -4.36 17.14
N GLU A 10 -66.01 -5.18 18.13
CA GLU A 10 -65.04 -5.80 19.04
C GLU A 10 -64.15 -6.81 18.31
N ARG A 11 -64.73 -7.70 17.49
CA ARG A 11 -63.93 -8.62 16.65
C ARG A 11 -62.99 -7.90 15.70
N GLN A 12 -63.44 -6.80 15.09
CA GLN A 12 -62.57 -5.99 14.23
C GLN A 12 -61.43 -5.32 15.00
N LYS A 13 -61.66 -4.91 16.26
CA LYS A 13 -60.60 -4.36 17.11
C LYS A 13 -59.60 -5.44 17.54
N GLU A 14 -60.08 -6.63 17.86
CA GLU A 14 -59.23 -7.79 18.19
C GLU A 14 -58.39 -8.20 16.98
N GLU A 15 -58.99 -8.32 15.79
CA GLU A 15 -58.28 -8.62 14.53
C GLU A 15 -57.22 -7.55 14.20
N LEU A 16 -57.52 -6.27 14.44
CA LEU A 16 -56.55 -5.18 14.25
C LEU A 16 -55.41 -5.24 15.27
N ALA A 17 -55.70 -5.56 16.53
CA ALA A 17 -54.69 -5.71 17.58
C ALA A 17 -53.75 -6.90 17.29
N GLU A 18 -54.30 -8.05 16.89
CA GLU A 18 -53.51 -9.22 16.46
C GLU A 18 -52.65 -8.91 15.22
N TYR A 19 -53.18 -8.11 14.28
CA TYR A 19 -52.40 -7.63 13.13
C TYR A 19 -51.25 -6.69 13.54
N GLU A 20 -51.48 -5.77 14.50
CA GLU A 20 -50.43 -4.89 15.02
C GLU A 20 -49.34 -5.67 15.78
N GLU A 21 -49.73 -6.68 16.58
CA GLU A 21 -48.80 -7.54 17.31
C GLU A 21 -47.96 -8.39 16.35
N SER A 22 -48.57 -9.05 15.36
CA SER A 22 -47.83 -9.80 14.34
C SER A 22 -46.87 -8.92 13.55
N ARG A 23 -47.25 -7.69 13.19
CA ARG A 23 -46.35 -6.72 12.53
C ARG A 23 -45.25 -6.21 13.44
N ARG A 24 -45.44 -6.21 14.75
CA ARG A 24 -44.39 -5.89 15.73
C ARG A 24 -43.39 -7.04 15.82
N GLU A 25 -43.87 -8.27 15.93
CA GLU A 25 -43.02 -9.46 15.96
C GLU A 25 -42.20 -9.63 14.68
N GLU A 26 -42.80 -9.40 13.51
CA GLU A 26 -42.09 -9.45 12.22
C GLU A 26 -40.93 -8.45 12.21
N ARG A 27 -41.18 -7.19 12.61
CA ARG A 27 -40.14 -6.16 12.68
C ARG A 27 -39.05 -6.51 13.69
N GLU A 28 -39.41 -7.11 14.82
CA GLU A 28 -38.45 -7.51 15.84
C GLU A 28 -37.57 -8.68 15.36
N LYS A 29 -38.16 -9.68 14.69
CA LYS A 29 -37.44 -10.79 14.07
C LYS A 29 -36.49 -10.30 12.97
N GLU A 30 -36.95 -9.41 12.09
CA GLU A 30 -36.11 -8.79 11.06
C GLU A 30 -34.98 -7.95 11.66
N ALA A 31 -35.26 -7.15 12.70
CA ALA A 31 -34.25 -6.35 13.38
C ALA A 31 -33.20 -7.22 14.07
N ALA A 32 -33.62 -8.32 14.72
CA ALA A 32 -32.72 -9.29 15.35
C ALA A 32 -31.83 -9.99 14.31
N GLU A 33 -32.38 -10.38 13.16
CA GLU A 33 -31.60 -10.99 12.07
C GLU A 33 -30.56 -10.00 11.51
N ILE A 34 -30.96 -8.75 11.28
CA ILE A 34 -30.03 -7.69 10.82
C ILE A 34 -28.93 -7.45 11.86
N ALA A 35 -29.26 -7.43 13.15
CA ALA A 35 -28.28 -7.28 14.23
C ALA A 35 -27.28 -8.45 14.25
N ALA A 36 -27.76 -9.69 14.16
CA ALA A 36 -26.90 -10.88 14.11
C ALA A 36 -25.98 -10.90 12.88
N LEU A 37 -26.47 -10.46 11.71
CA LEU A 37 -25.65 -10.33 10.50
C LEU A 37 -24.59 -9.25 10.63
N ARG A 38 -24.90 -8.12 11.27
CA ARG A 38 -23.94 -7.05 11.57
C ARG A 38 -22.86 -7.53 12.53
N GLU A 39 -23.24 -8.24 13.59
CA GLU A 39 -22.29 -8.80 14.55
C GLU A 39 -21.34 -9.81 13.88
N LYS A 40 -21.85 -10.74 13.06
CA LYS A 40 -21.02 -11.67 12.28
C LYS A 40 -20.06 -10.96 11.33
N ARG A 41 -20.44 -9.80 10.78
CA ARG A 41 -19.57 -8.99 9.92
C ARG A 41 -18.46 -8.31 10.73
N ILE A 42 -18.78 -7.81 11.93
CA ILE A 42 -17.82 -7.22 12.86
C ILE A 42 -16.84 -8.28 13.36
N GLN A 43 -17.32 -9.48 13.73
CA GLN A 43 -16.48 -10.61 14.12
C GLN A 43 -15.49 -11.00 13.01
N ARG A 44 -15.98 -11.20 11.77
CA ARG A 44 -15.11 -11.45 10.60
C ARG A 44 -14.12 -10.31 10.30
N ALA A 45 -14.48 -9.08 10.63
CA ALA A 45 -13.55 -7.95 10.49
C ALA A 45 -12.47 -7.97 11.57
N LYS A 46 -12.83 -8.27 12.82
CA LYS A 46 -11.88 -8.45 13.93
C LYS A 46 -10.92 -9.60 13.67
N GLU A 47 -11.41 -10.75 13.21
CA GLU A 47 -10.60 -11.92 12.83
C GLU A 47 -9.56 -11.56 11.77
N ARG A 48 -9.96 -10.86 10.69
CA ARG A 48 -9.02 -10.42 9.65
C ARG A 48 -7.94 -9.48 10.19
N VAL A 49 -8.32 -8.55 11.07
CA VAL A 49 -7.36 -7.62 11.69
C VAL A 49 -6.41 -8.36 12.62
N GLU A 50 -6.87 -9.38 13.35
CA GLU A 50 -6.02 -10.21 14.20
C GLU A 50 -5.08 -11.12 13.40
N GLU A 51 -5.56 -11.72 12.31
CA GLU A 51 -4.73 -12.49 11.37
C GLU A 51 -3.66 -11.60 10.71
N GLU A 52 -4.03 -10.40 10.27
CA GLU A 52 -3.09 -9.44 9.68
C GLU A 52 -2.03 -8.99 10.70
N LYS A 53 -2.43 -8.73 11.95
CA LYS A 53 -1.50 -8.42 13.05
C LYS A 53 -0.54 -9.57 13.33
N LYS A 54 -1.02 -10.81 13.41
CA LYS A 54 -0.16 -12.00 13.60
C LYS A 54 0.82 -12.18 12.45
N MET A 55 0.37 -12.00 11.20
CA MET A 55 1.23 -12.09 10.02
C MET A 55 2.26 -10.95 9.97
N ALA A 56 1.89 -9.74 10.39
CA ALA A 56 2.81 -8.61 10.49
C ALA A 56 3.86 -8.83 11.60
N GLU A 57 3.47 -9.38 12.75
CA GLU A 57 4.38 -9.71 13.84
C GLU A 57 5.38 -10.80 13.44
N LEU A 58 4.93 -11.86 12.75
CA LEU A 58 5.82 -12.89 12.22
C LEU A 58 6.83 -12.33 11.21
N ARG A 59 6.39 -11.44 10.30
CA ARG A 59 7.31 -10.76 9.36
C ARG A 59 8.30 -9.85 10.07
N ALA A 60 7.85 -9.11 11.08
CA ALA A 60 8.73 -8.25 11.87
C ALA A 60 9.79 -9.07 12.63
N GLN A 61 9.42 -10.23 13.19
CA GLN A 61 10.37 -11.14 13.83
C GLN A 61 11.37 -11.73 12.83
N GLU A 62 10.92 -12.10 11.63
CA GLU A 62 11.79 -12.59 10.55
C GLU A 62 12.76 -11.51 10.06
N ASP A 63 12.29 -10.28 9.89
CA ASP A 63 13.12 -9.13 9.50
C ASP A 63 14.16 -8.78 10.57
N ILE A 64 13.79 -8.84 11.86
CA ILE A 64 14.74 -8.65 12.96
C ILE A 64 15.80 -9.75 12.94
N ARG A 65 15.39 -11.02 12.77
CA ARG A 65 16.33 -12.15 12.69
C ARG A 65 17.30 -11.98 11.52
N ARG A 66 16.80 -11.60 10.33
CA ARG A 66 17.63 -11.40 9.15
C ARG A 66 18.60 -10.23 9.31
N ARG A 67 18.17 -9.12 9.92
CA ARG A 67 19.06 -8.00 10.26
C ARG A 67 20.15 -8.40 11.25
N THR A 68 19.83 -9.17 12.28
CA THR A 68 20.83 -9.66 13.24
C THR A 68 21.85 -10.61 12.58
N GLU A 69 21.41 -11.50 11.68
CA GLU A 69 22.30 -12.39 10.92
C GLU A 69 23.19 -11.61 9.94
N GLU A 70 22.65 -10.59 9.27
CA GLU A 70 23.39 -9.70 8.37
C GLU A 70 24.44 -8.87 9.13
N GLU A 71 24.10 -8.33 10.30
CA GLU A 71 25.03 -7.60 11.16
C GLU A 71 26.14 -8.50 11.72
N GLU A 72 25.82 -9.72 12.14
CA GLU A 72 26.85 -10.69 12.55
C GLU A 72 27.77 -11.10 11.40
N ARG A 73 27.21 -11.33 10.20
CA ARG A 73 28.00 -11.65 9.01
C ARG A 73 28.88 -10.47 8.60
N ARG A 74 28.39 -9.24 8.75
CA ARG A 74 29.17 -8.02 8.50
C ARG A 74 30.29 -7.86 9.52
N LYS A 75 30.04 -8.09 10.82
CA LYS A 75 31.06 -8.07 11.87
C LYS A 75 32.16 -9.12 11.64
N LYS A 76 31.78 -10.36 11.29
CA LYS A 76 32.73 -11.43 10.93
C LYS A 76 33.58 -11.07 9.72
N LYS A 77 32.99 -10.49 8.67
CA LYS A 77 33.72 -10.00 7.49
C LYS A 77 34.71 -8.89 7.86
N THR A 78 34.30 -7.92 8.69
CA THR A 78 35.19 -6.83 9.12
C THR A 78 36.34 -7.34 10.01
N GLU A 79 36.09 -8.29 10.90
CA GLU A 79 37.12 -8.90 11.76
C GLU A 79 38.12 -9.76 10.96
N GLU A 80 37.65 -10.50 9.95
CA GLU A 80 38.51 -11.25 9.04
C GLU A 80 39.35 -10.32 8.15
N GLU A 81 38.76 -9.22 7.68
CA GLU A 81 39.45 -8.22 6.89
C GLU A 81 40.49 -7.45 7.71
N THR A 82 40.20 -7.10 8.96
CA THR A 82 41.19 -6.48 9.87
C THR A 82 42.32 -7.44 10.19
N ARG A 83 42.04 -8.72 10.46
CA ARG A 83 43.07 -9.74 10.70
C ARG A 83 43.98 -9.95 9.47
N LYS A 84 43.39 -9.98 8.27
CA LYS A 84 44.14 -10.11 7.01
C LYS A 84 44.96 -8.86 6.68
N LYS A 85 44.47 -7.68 7.06
CA LYS A 85 45.20 -6.42 6.93
C LYS A 85 46.37 -6.35 7.90
N GLU A 86 46.19 -6.77 9.14
CA GLU A 86 47.26 -6.87 10.14
C GLU A 86 48.35 -7.86 9.72
N GLU A 87 47.99 -9.03 9.18
CA GLU A 87 48.96 -10.00 8.64
C GLU A 87 49.72 -9.42 7.43
N ARG A 88 49.04 -8.71 6.54
CA ARG A 88 49.68 -8.04 5.40
C ARG A 88 50.61 -6.92 5.85
N ASP A 89 50.23 -6.14 6.86
CA ASP A 89 51.03 -5.04 7.39
C ASP A 89 52.24 -5.56 8.19
N GLN A 90 52.11 -6.68 8.91
CA GLN A 90 53.26 -7.38 9.51
C GLN A 90 54.22 -7.91 8.45
N LYS A 91 53.71 -8.61 7.42
CA LYS A 91 54.53 -9.09 6.30
C LYS A 91 55.18 -7.95 5.52
N LYS A 92 54.53 -6.80 5.42
CA LYS A 92 55.07 -5.59 4.80
C LYS A 92 56.17 -4.97 5.67
N ARG A 93 56.00 -4.91 7.00
CA ARG A 93 57.07 -4.48 7.93
C ARG A 93 58.29 -5.41 7.87
N GLU A 94 58.09 -6.73 7.83
CA GLU A 94 59.18 -7.69 7.66
C GLU A 94 59.89 -7.55 6.29
N ALA A 95 59.13 -7.27 5.23
CA ALA A 95 59.69 -7.01 3.91
C ALA A 95 60.42 -5.65 3.85
N GLU A 96 59.92 -4.64 4.54
CA GLU A 96 60.52 -3.30 4.64
C GLU A 96 61.82 -3.32 5.47
N ASP A 97 61.87 -4.11 6.55
CA ASP A 97 63.12 -4.38 7.29
C ASP A 97 64.15 -5.16 6.45
N ARG A 98 63.69 -5.98 5.50
CA ARG A 98 64.55 -6.62 4.50
C ARG A 98 64.99 -5.67 3.38
N LEU A 99 64.14 -4.70 2.99
CA LEU A 99 64.41 -3.74 1.93
C LEU A 99 65.14 -2.48 2.39
N SER A 100 65.12 -2.13 3.68
CA SER A 100 65.87 -0.99 4.23
C SER A 100 67.39 -1.17 4.10
N LYS A 101 67.85 -2.37 3.72
CA LYS A 101 69.24 -2.67 3.35
C LYS A 101 69.61 -2.41 1.88
N LYS A 102 68.68 -2.00 1.00
CA LYS A 102 69.00 -1.66 -0.40
C LYS A 102 68.15 -0.47 -0.87
N GLY A 103 68.82 0.67 -1.02
CA GLY A 103 68.22 1.95 -1.40
C GLY A 103 67.55 1.94 -2.80
N PRO A 104 66.59 2.85 -3.03
CA PRO A 104 65.63 2.76 -4.12
C PRO A 104 66.15 3.41 -5.41
N ASN A 105 65.80 2.84 -6.57
CA ASN A 105 66.03 3.51 -7.85
C ASN A 105 64.78 3.45 -8.75
N PHE A 106 64.36 4.66 -9.13
CA PHE A 106 63.44 5.06 -10.20
C PHE A 106 61.91 5.12 -10.01
N VAL A 107 61.39 6.21 -10.59
CA VAL A 107 60.06 6.80 -10.60
C VAL A 107 59.33 6.39 -11.88
N ILE A 108 58.02 6.10 -11.82
CA ILE A 108 57.02 6.32 -12.91
C ILE A 108 55.59 6.25 -12.32
N THR A 109 54.68 6.97 -12.98
CA THR A 109 53.43 7.60 -12.56
C THR A 109 52.11 6.83 -12.82
N LYS A 110 51.12 7.06 -11.94
CA LYS A 110 49.63 7.17 -12.10
C LYS A 110 48.81 6.21 -13.01
N ARG A 111 47.71 5.67 -12.41
CA ARG A 111 46.29 5.48 -12.85
C ARG A 111 45.78 4.07 -12.53
N SER A 112 44.77 3.91 -11.64
CA SER A 112 43.29 3.93 -11.79
C SER A 112 42.69 2.53 -11.97
N ASP A 113 41.50 2.35 -11.39
CA ASP A 113 40.53 1.25 -11.58
C ASP A 113 40.88 -0.10 -10.94
N ALA A 114 39.97 -0.94 -10.44
CA ALA A 114 38.58 -0.89 -10.03
C ALA A 114 38.32 -2.29 -9.39
N GLU A 115 37.17 -2.45 -8.72
CA GLU A 115 36.43 -3.73 -8.60
C GLU A 115 36.71 -4.68 -7.43
N LYS A 116 35.70 -4.78 -6.53
CA LYS A 116 35.05 -6.01 -6.03
C LYS A 116 33.99 -5.62 -4.99
N VAL A 117 32.73 -5.41 -5.40
CA VAL A 117 31.62 -6.38 -5.37
C VAL A 117 31.47 -7.08 -4.01
N GLY A 118 30.41 -6.72 -3.30
CA GLY A 118 30.00 -7.29 -2.01
C GLY A 118 28.48 -7.31 -1.89
N LEU A 119 27.85 -8.18 -2.67
CA LEU A 119 26.51 -8.72 -2.48
C LEU A 119 26.31 -9.15 -1.01
N ASP A 120 25.24 -8.71 -0.34
CA ASP A 120 24.00 -9.50 -0.25
C ASP A 120 23.03 -9.00 0.83
N SER A 121 21.75 -9.29 0.57
CA SER A 121 20.66 -9.46 1.54
C SER A 121 19.97 -8.19 2.01
N VAL A 122 18.85 -7.86 1.36
CA VAL A 122 17.57 -7.84 2.07
C VAL A 122 16.52 -8.39 1.12
N MET A 123 16.21 -9.71 1.18
CA MET A 123 15.21 -10.32 0.29
C MET A 123 13.85 -10.76 0.88
N SER A 124 12.80 -9.92 0.77
CA SER A 124 11.39 -10.17 1.10
C SER A 124 10.52 -10.12 -0.17
N LYS A 125 9.77 -11.19 -0.45
CA LYS A 125 8.63 -11.44 -1.38
C LYS A 125 8.36 -10.59 -2.65
N GLU A 126 8.77 -9.34 -2.74
CA GLU A 126 9.12 -8.63 -3.98
C GLU A 126 10.27 -9.34 -4.73
N GLU A 127 10.87 -10.35 -4.11
CA GLU A 127 12.18 -10.87 -4.46
C GLU A 127 12.16 -12.31 -4.97
N LEU A 128 10.95 -12.85 -5.16
CA LEU A 128 10.73 -13.89 -6.16
C LEU A 128 10.64 -13.34 -7.58
N GLN A 129 10.39 -12.03 -7.73
CA GLN A 129 10.64 -11.33 -8.98
C GLN A 129 12.02 -10.72 -8.81
N LYS A 130 13.01 -11.27 -9.52
CA LYS A 130 14.32 -10.65 -9.64
C LYS A 130 14.12 -9.14 -9.80
N SER A 131 14.77 -8.35 -8.95
CA SER A 131 14.66 -6.89 -9.02
C SER A 131 14.87 -6.45 -10.46
N LYS A 132 14.19 -5.40 -10.91
CA LYS A 132 14.32 -4.92 -12.30
C LYS A 132 15.79 -4.75 -12.69
N GLU A 133 16.62 -4.28 -11.76
CA GLU A 133 18.07 -4.17 -11.91
C GLU A 133 18.75 -5.54 -12.04
N GLN A 134 18.42 -6.51 -11.19
CA GLN A 134 18.94 -7.88 -11.29
C GLN A 134 18.52 -8.58 -12.59
N LEU A 135 17.30 -8.35 -13.08
CA LEU A 135 16.83 -8.91 -14.34
C LEU A 135 17.56 -8.27 -15.55
N GLU A 136 17.87 -6.97 -15.47
CA GLU A 136 18.68 -6.26 -16.47
C GLU A 136 20.14 -6.73 -16.45
N GLU A 137 20.72 -6.95 -15.27
CA GLU A 137 22.06 -7.51 -15.08
C GLU A 137 22.16 -8.94 -15.61
N GLU A 138 21.18 -9.80 -15.30
CA GLU A 138 21.12 -11.16 -15.84
C GLU A 138 20.94 -11.14 -17.36
N LYS A 139 20.09 -10.25 -17.89
CA LYS A 139 19.93 -10.08 -19.34
C LYS A 139 21.26 -9.65 -19.98
N GLN A 140 21.97 -8.69 -19.39
CA GLN A 140 23.31 -8.29 -19.84
C GLN A 140 24.31 -9.44 -19.78
N ALA A 141 24.31 -10.22 -18.70
CA ALA A 141 25.18 -11.39 -18.54
C ALA A 141 24.87 -12.49 -19.57
N ILE A 142 23.59 -12.76 -19.85
CA ILE A 142 23.19 -13.74 -20.88
C ILE A 142 23.56 -13.22 -22.27
N LEU A 143 23.36 -11.92 -22.53
CA LEU A 143 23.72 -11.32 -23.81
C LEU A 143 25.24 -11.35 -24.04
N SER A 144 26.05 -11.07 -23.02
CA SER A 144 27.51 -11.16 -23.13
C SER A 144 28.01 -12.59 -23.31
N GLN A 145 27.34 -13.58 -22.72
CA GLN A 145 27.63 -15.01 -22.96
C GLN A 145 27.25 -15.43 -24.38
N ARG A 146 26.12 -14.95 -24.92
CA ARG A 146 25.62 -15.33 -26.24
C ARG A 146 26.31 -14.58 -27.37
N ILE A 147 26.63 -13.31 -27.16
CA ILE A 147 27.34 -12.46 -28.12
C ILE A 147 28.83 -12.67 -27.89
N GLN A 148 29.40 -13.64 -28.60
CA GLN A 148 30.84 -13.84 -28.54
C GLN A 148 31.57 -12.63 -29.15
N PRO A 149 32.59 -12.09 -28.46
CA PRO A 149 33.40 -11.00 -29.00
C PRO A 149 34.13 -11.47 -30.26
N LEU A 150 34.04 -10.67 -31.32
CA LEU A 150 34.66 -10.97 -32.60
C LEU A 150 36.18 -10.78 -32.50
N LYS A 151 36.94 -11.86 -32.69
CA LYS A 151 38.39 -11.81 -32.85
C LYS A 151 38.71 -11.76 -34.33
N LEU A 152 39.18 -10.62 -34.82
CA LEU A 152 39.50 -10.43 -36.24
C LEU A 152 41.02 -10.42 -36.50
N ASP A 153 41.84 -10.37 -35.45
CA ASP A 153 43.29 -10.25 -35.55
C ASP A 153 43.92 -11.53 -36.16
N GLY A 154 44.70 -11.35 -37.23
CA GLY A 154 45.42 -12.42 -37.91
C GLY A 154 44.56 -13.31 -38.82
N MET A 155 43.34 -12.92 -39.16
CA MET A 155 42.52 -13.65 -40.14
C MET A 155 42.87 -13.28 -41.58
N ASP A 156 43.06 -14.29 -42.43
CA ASP A 156 43.24 -14.12 -43.88
C ASP A 156 41.91 -13.74 -44.56
N GLY A 157 41.98 -13.11 -45.75
CA GLY A 157 40.81 -12.62 -46.48
C GLY A 157 39.75 -13.70 -46.79
N THR A 158 40.16 -14.94 -47.03
CA THR A 158 39.24 -16.08 -47.24
C THR A 158 38.53 -16.47 -45.95
N LYS A 159 39.26 -16.53 -44.82
CA LYS A 159 38.71 -16.84 -43.49
C LYS A 159 37.73 -15.76 -43.02
N LEU A 160 37.99 -14.49 -43.36
CA LEU A 160 37.07 -13.38 -43.10
C LEU A 160 35.75 -13.54 -43.87
N GLN A 161 35.80 -13.97 -45.13
CA GLN A 161 34.59 -14.23 -45.92
C GLN A 161 33.76 -15.40 -45.37
N GLU A 162 34.41 -16.47 -44.93
CA GLU A 162 33.73 -17.60 -44.26
C GLU A 162 33.07 -17.15 -42.95
N LYS A 163 33.79 -16.41 -42.11
CA LYS A 163 33.21 -15.85 -40.87
C LYS A 163 32.04 -14.90 -41.12
N ALA A 164 32.10 -14.08 -42.16
CA ALA A 164 30.98 -13.21 -42.53
C ALA A 164 29.74 -14.01 -42.93
N LYS A 165 29.90 -15.11 -43.69
CA LYS A 165 28.79 -16.01 -44.07
C LYS A 165 28.20 -16.71 -42.85
N GLU A 166 29.02 -17.22 -41.94
CA GLU A 166 28.55 -17.84 -40.69
C GLU A 166 27.74 -16.87 -39.82
N LEU A 167 28.22 -15.64 -39.65
CA LEU A 167 27.51 -14.60 -38.90
C LEU A 167 26.20 -14.22 -39.57
N TYR A 168 26.17 -14.14 -40.89
CA TYR A 168 24.97 -13.85 -41.66
C TYR A 168 23.91 -14.96 -41.49
N GLU A 169 24.30 -16.23 -41.61
CA GLU A 169 23.39 -17.35 -41.37
C GLU A 169 22.89 -17.40 -39.92
N HIS A 170 23.76 -17.09 -38.96
CA HIS A 170 23.37 -16.98 -37.56
C HIS A 170 22.36 -15.85 -37.34
N MET A 171 22.61 -14.67 -37.90
CA MET A 171 21.70 -13.53 -37.81
C MET A 171 20.34 -13.85 -38.47
N ARG A 172 20.34 -14.50 -39.64
CA ARG A 172 19.11 -14.92 -40.33
C ARG A 172 18.25 -15.83 -39.46
N ARG A 173 18.86 -16.79 -38.75
CA ARG A 173 18.15 -17.67 -37.80
C ARG A 173 17.56 -16.86 -36.64
N LEU A 174 18.35 -15.98 -36.00
CA LEU A 174 17.88 -15.15 -34.90
C LEU A 174 16.71 -14.24 -35.28
N VAL A 175 16.69 -13.71 -36.51
CA VAL A 175 15.58 -12.90 -37.02
C VAL A 175 14.30 -13.73 -37.15
N GLY A 176 14.42 -14.98 -37.62
CA GLY A 176 13.29 -15.93 -37.64
C GLY A 176 12.76 -16.22 -36.24
N ASP A 177 13.65 -16.58 -35.31
CA ASP A 177 13.29 -16.85 -33.92
C ASP A 177 12.59 -15.65 -33.26
N LYS A 178 13.09 -14.43 -33.52
CA LYS A 178 12.48 -13.18 -33.04
C LYS A 178 11.05 -13.05 -33.55
N TYR A 179 10.81 -13.27 -34.84
CA TYR A 179 9.48 -13.18 -35.42
C TYR A 179 8.51 -14.16 -34.76
N ASP A 180 8.90 -15.42 -34.59
CA ASP A 180 8.04 -16.43 -33.95
C ASP A 180 7.74 -16.09 -32.49
N LEU A 181 8.73 -15.59 -31.74
CA LEU A 181 8.54 -15.12 -30.37
C LEU A 181 7.61 -13.91 -30.30
N GLU A 182 7.73 -12.94 -31.21
CA GLU A 182 6.83 -11.79 -31.28
C GLU A 182 5.38 -12.21 -31.58
N GLN A 183 5.18 -13.18 -32.48
CA GLN A 183 3.85 -13.71 -32.78
C GLN A 183 3.25 -14.43 -31.57
N ARG A 184 4.04 -15.25 -30.86
CA ARG A 184 3.60 -15.89 -29.61
C ARG A 184 3.25 -14.87 -28.53
N PHE A 185 4.07 -13.84 -28.38
CA PHE A 185 3.85 -12.77 -27.42
C PHE A 185 2.55 -12.01 -27.70
N LYS A 186 2.26 -11.67 -28.96
CA LYS A 186 0.99 -11.04 -29.35
C LYS A 186 -0.23 -11.92 -29.01
N ARG A 187 -0.14 -13.23 -29.25
CA ARG A 187 -1.21 -14.18 -28.87
C ARG A 187 -1.42 -14.21 -27.34
N GLN A 188 -0.34 -14.33 -26.57
CA GLN A 188 -0.41 -14.30 -25.11
C GLN A 188 -0.99 -12.97 -24.58
N GLN A 189 -0.64 -11.84 -25.20
CA GLN A 189 -1.23 -10.55 -24.85
C GLN A 189 -2.74 -10.52 -25.11
N TYR A 190 -3.18 -11.06 -26.24
CA TYR A 190 -4.61 -11.18 -26.55
C TYR A 190 -5.33 -12.03 -25.49
N ASP A 191 -4.81 -13.22 -25.18
CA ASP A 191 -5.39 -14.11 -24.18
C ASP A 191 -5.44 -13.45 -22.79
N MET A 192 -4.39 -12.71 -22.42
CA MET A 192 -4.33 -11.97 -21.16
C MET A 192 -5.39 -10.87 -21.08
N ILE A 193 -5.64 -10.15 -22.19
CA ILE A 193 -6.69 -9.13 -22.26
C ILE A 193 -8.07 -9.78 -22.13
N GLU A 194 -8.33 -10.89 -22.85
CA GLU A 194 -9.59 -11.62 -22.77
C GLU A 194 -9.86 -12.16 -21.36
N LEU A 195 -8.85 -12.76 -20.71
CA LEU A 195 -8.96 -13.23 -19.33
C LEU A 195 -9.22 -12.08 -18.36
N ALA A 196 -8.55 -10.94 -18.53
CA ALA A 196 -8.79 -9.75 -17.72
C ALA A 196 -10.22 -9.21 -17.91
N GLU A 197 -10.74 -9.22 -19.13
CA GLU A 197 -12.12 -8.81 -19.41
C GLU A 197 -13.13 -9.79 -18.80
N ARG A 198 -12.92 -11.10 -18.98
CA ARG A 198 -13.76 -12.15 -18.38
C ARG A 198 -13.77 -12.05 -16.86
N ALA A 199 -12.62 -11.80 -16.23
CA ALA A 199 -12.53 -11.55 -14.80
C ALA A 199 -13.32 -10.31 -14.37
N ARG A 200 -13.26 -9.21 -15.14
CA ARG A 200 -14.07 -8.01 -14.89
C ARG A 200 -15.56 -8.30 -15.00
N GLN A 201 -16.00 -9.08 -15.99
CA GLN A 201 -17.40 -9.47 -16.16
C GLN A 201 -17.90 -10.35 -15.00
N MET A 202 -17.11 -11.35 -14.57
CA MET A 202 -17.45 -12.17 -13.39
C MET A 202 -17.54 -11.34 -12.10
N ASN A 203 -16.62 -10.38 -11.91
CA ASN A 203 -16.61 -9.49 -10.75
C ASN A 203 -17.77 -8.49 -10.78
N LYS A 204 -18.25 -8.09 -11.96
CA LYS A 204 -19.44 -7.24 -12.12
C LYS A 204 -20.72 -8.02 -11.80
N GLY A 205 -20.78 -9.31 -12.13
CA GLY A 205 -21.89 -10.21 -11.75
C GLY A 205 -21.95 -10.50 -10.25
N LYS A 206 -20.80 -10.72 -9.59
CA LYS A 206 -20.74 -10.94 -8.13
C LYS A 206 -21.03 -9.69 -7.28
N LYS A 207 -20.96 -8.49 -7.86
CA LYS A 207 -21.34 -7.22 -7.20
C LYS A 207 -22.81 -6.83 -7.37
N LYS A 208 -23.63 -7.62 -8.10
CA LYS A 208 -25.10 -7.41 -8.19
C LYS A 208 -25.89 -7.77 -6.90
N GLY A 209 -25.20 -7.99 -5.78
CA GLY A 209 -25.81 -8.05 -4.44
C GLY A 209 -25.59 -6.78 -3.61
N ALA A 210 -24.83 -5.81 -4.12
CA ALA A 210 -24.70 -4.50 -3.52
C ALA A 210 -25.16 -3.49 -4.56
N THR A 211 -26.35 -2.94 -4.35
CA THR A 211 -26.77 -1.65 -4.91
C THR A 211 -25.80 -0.59 -4.40
N VAL A 212 -24.57 -0.58 -4.93
CA VAL A 212 -23.77 0.62 -4.99
C VAL A 212 -24.49 1.44 -6.03
N MET A 213 -25.42 2.27 -5.56
CA MET A 213 -25.75 3.51 -6.23
C MET A 213 -24.40 4.09 -6.63
N VAL A 214 -24.07 4.01 -7.93
CA VAL A 214 -22.96 4.77 -8.48
C VAL A 214 -23.39 6.20 -8.22
N ASP A 215 -22.87 6.72 -7.12
CA ASP A 215 -22.99 8.11 -6.81
C ASP A 215 -22.52 8.85 -8.06
N GLU A 216 -23.32 9.80 -8.52
CA GLU A 216 -23.08 10.58 -9.74
C GLU A 216 -21.79 11.44 -9.64
N SER A 217 -21.03 11.25 -8.56
CA SER A 217 -19.68 11.71 -8.26
C SER A 217 -18.55 10.90 -8.91
N PHE A 218 -18.83 9.80 -9.65
CA PHE A 218 -17.79 9.08 -10.39
C PHE A 218 -17.34 9.87 -11.63
N ASP A 219 -16.39 10.79 -11.41
CA ASP A 219 -15.85 11.66 -12.45
C ASP A 219 -14.86 10.92 -13.36
N ARG A 220 -15.36 10.44 -14.50
CA ARG A 220 -14.57 9.77 -15.56
C ARG A 220 -13.36 10.57 -16.05
N LEU A 221 -13.29 11.87 -15.76
CA LEU A 221 -12.17 12.72 -16.14
C LEU A 221 -10.99 12.62 -15.16
N ALA A 222 -11.25 12.31 -13.88
CA ALA A 222 -10.22 12.16 -12.84
C ALA A 222 -9.32 10.94 -13.09
N ASP A 223 -9.85 9.86 -13.67
CA ASP A 223 -9.07 8.67 -14.06
C ASP A 223 -8.07 8.97 -15.20
N LYS A 224 -8.32 10.00 -16.02
CA LYS A 224 -7.44 10.36 -17.15
C LYS A 224 -6.36 11.37 -16.76
N PHE A 225 -6.60 12.15 -15.72
CA PHE A 225 -5.71 13.22 -15.27
C PHE A 225 -5.50 13.13 -13.76
N THR A 226 -4.68 12.16 -13.35
CA THR A 226 -4.36 11.88 -11.94
C THR A 226 -3.59 13.00 -11.22
N SER A 227 -3.10 13.99 -11.96
CA SER A 227 -2.36 15.16 -11.45
C SER A 227 -3.25 16.40 -11.23
N ALA A 228 -4.51 16.36 -11.65
CA ALA A 228 -5.42 17.49 -11.47
C ALA A 228 -6.09 17.45 -10.08
N PRO A 229 -6.23 18.60 -9.39
CA PRO A 229 -6.92 18.67 -8.09
C PRO A 229 -8.38 18.17 -8.21
N PRO A 230 -8.95 17.57 -7.15
CA PRO A 230 -10.32 17.07 -7.17
C PRO A 230 -11.31 18.21 -7.42
N LYS A 231 -12.36 17.93 -8.21
CA LYS A 231 -13.41 18.93 -8.49
C LYS A 231 -14.14 19.30 -7.20
N ILE A 232 -14.18 20.59 -6.90
CA ILE A 232 -14.96 21.14 -5.80
C ILE A 232 -16.43 21.21 -6.25
N GLN A 233 -17.33 20.50 -5.56
CA GLN A 233 -18.77 20.60 -5.82
C GLN A 233 -19.29 21.93 -5.27
N LEU A 234 -19.73 22.82 -6.15
CA LEU A 234 -20.27 24.14 -5.79
C LEU A 234 -21.72 24.11 -5.30
N CYS A 235 -22.40 22.97 -5.47
CA CYS A 235 -23.76 22.72 -5.00
C CYS A 235 -23.82 21.39 -4.25
N SER A 236 -24.63 21.34 -3.20
CA SER A 236 -24.79 20.16 -2.35
C SER A 236 -25.48 19.02 -3.12
N LYS A 237 -25.07 17.77 -2.88
CA LYS A 237 -25.70 16.58 -3.48
C LYS A 237 -27.21 16.46 -3.17
N TYR A 238 -27.68 17.15 -2.14
CA TYR A 238 -29.09 17.23 -1.72
C TYR A 238 -29.84 18.44 -2.32
N GLU A 239 -29.16 19.29 -3.09
CA GLU A 239 -29.69 20.53 -3.69
C GLU A 239 -30.48 20.26 -4.99
N ARG A 240 -30.80 18.99 -5.28
CA ARG A 240 -31.73 18.59 -6.34
C ARG A 240 -33.18 18.80 -5.92
N HIS A 241 -33.48 19.97 -5.36
CA HIS A 241 -34.83 20.50 -5.28
C HIS A 241 -34.84 21.77 -6.11
N THR A 242 -35.66 21.81 -7.17
CA THR A 242 -35.78 23.00 -8.00
C THR A 242 -36.22 24.16 -7.11
N ASP A 243 -35.33 25.12 -6.88
CA ASP A 243 -35.65 26.25 -6.03
C ASP A 243 -36.73 27.11 -6.71
N HIS A 244 -37.95 27.02 -6.18
CA HIS A 244 -39.11 27.75 -6.66
C HIS A 244 -39.10 29.24 -6.24
N ARG A 245 -38.11 29.68 -5.46
CA ARG A 245 -37.95 31.09 -5.09
C ARG A 245 -37.59 31.93 -6.30
N THR A 246 -38.14 33.14 -6.34
CA THR A 246 -37.85 34.13 -7.39
C THR A 246 -36.41 34.63 -7.28
N TYR A 247 -35.89 35.23 -8.35
CA TYR A 247 -34.51 35.75 -8.38
C TYR A 247 -34.22 36.75 -7.24
N VAL A 248 -35.20 37.57 -6.88
CA VAL A 248 -35.08 38.56 -5.79
C VAL A 248 -34.94 37.87 -4.44
N GLU A 249 -35.81 36.89 -4.17
CA GLU A 249 -35.79 36.11 -2.92
C GLU A 249 -34.49 35.31 -2.75
N ARG A 250 -33.95 34.75 -3.85
CA ARG A 250 -32.63 34.10 -3.82
C ARG A 250 -31.52 35.09 -3.50
N LYS A 251 -31.51 36.25 -4.16
CA LYS A 251 -30.51 37.29 -3.92
C LYS A 251 -30.48 37.75 -2.46
N ASP A 252 -31.65 37.91 -1.85
CA ASP A 252 -31.75 38.33 -0.45
C ASP A 252 -31.38 37.21 0.53
N LEU A 253 -31.68 35.95 0.21
CA LEU A 253 -31.22 34.80 0.99
C LEU A 253 -29.68 34.72 1.00
N PHE A 254 -29.04 34.87 -0.17
CA PHE A 254 -27.58 34.84 -0.27
C PHE A 254 -26.92 36.02 0.44
N LYS A 255 -27.53 37.21 0.42
CA LYS A 255 -27.04 38.36 1.21
C LYS A 255 -27.07 38.07 2.70
N LYS A 256 -28.14 37.47 3.22
CA LYS A 256 -28.26 37.09 4.63
C LYS A 256 -27.29 35.99 5.03
N LEU A 257 -27.03 35.03 4.14
CA LEU A 257 -26.09 33.94 4.40
C LEU A 257 -24.62 34.38 4.33
N ALA A 258 -24.33 35.43 3.55
CA ALA A 258 -23.01 36.04 3.44
C ALA A 258 -22.69 37.01 4.60
N GLU A 259 -23.66 37.33 5.45
CA GLU A 259 -23.45 38.12 6.66
C GLU A 259 -22.73 37.21 7.68
N GLU A 260 -21.52 37.58 8.09
CA GLU A 260 -20.72 36.75 9.01
C GLU A 260 -21.49 36.52 10.31
N PRO A 261 -21.55 35.27 10.82
CA PRO A 261 -22.25 35.00 12.06
C PRO A 261 -21.61 35.83 13.19
N PRO A 262 -22.41 36.39 14.11
CA PRO A 262 -21.86 37.15 15.22
C PRO A 262 -20.86 36.26 15.98
N PRO A 263 -19.72 36.83 16.43
CA PRO A 263 -18.69 36.06 17.09
C PRO A 263 -19.30 35.29 18.27
N PRO A 264 -18.93 34.01 18.45
CA PRO A 264 -19.56 33.17 19.46
C PRO A 264 -19.34 33.77 20.85
N GLU A 265 -20.43 33.99 21.60
CA GLU A 265 -20.35 34.37 23.01
C GLU A 265 -19.71 33.21 23.79
N ILE A 266 -18.44 33.41 24.16
CA ILE A 266 -17.71 32.47 25.03
C ILE A 266 -18.28 32.64 26.44
N GLN A 267 -19.20 31.75 26.83
CA GLN A 267 -19.58 31.63 28.23
C GLN A 267 -18.40 31.06 29.01
N HIS A 268 -17.65 31.93 29.68
CA HIS A 268 -16.65 31.50 30.64
C HIS A 268 -17.35 30.79 31.81
N VAL A 269 -17.35 29.47 31.79
CA VAL A 269 -17.73 28.66 32.95
C VAL A 269 -16.69 28.93 34.03
N ALA A 270 -17.06 29.70 35.05
CA ALA A 270 -16.22 29.94 36.21
C ALA A 270 -15.83 28.59 36.82
N GLY A 271 -14.54 28.28 36.78
CA GLY A 271 -13.99 27.07 37.37
C GLY A 271 -14.41 26.97 38.83
N GLN A 272 -15.00 25.83 39.19
CA GLN A 272 -15.15 25.43 40.58
C GLN A 272 -13.74 25.39 41.20
N GLY A 273 -13.47 26.38 42.05
CA GLY A 273 -12.30 26.38 42.92
C GLY A 273 -12.33 25.20 43.90
N PRO A 274 -11.18 24.80 44.44
CA PRO A 274 -11.09 23.65 45.33
C PRO A 274 -11.84 23.97 46.64
N GLN A 275 -12.71 23.04 47.05
CA GLN A 275 -13.41 23.11 48.32
C GLN A 275 -12.39 23.08 49.47
N GLN A 276 -12.42 24.12 50.30
CA GLN A 276 -11.61 24.26 51.50
C GLN A 276 -12.01 23.21 52.55
N GLU A 277 -10.98 22.72 53.23
CA GLU A 277 -11.02 21.75 54.33
C GLU A 277 -11.98 22.19 55.45
N GLU A 278 -12.89 21.30 55.85
CA GLU A 278 -13.64 21.42 57.11
C GLU A 278 -12.67 21.33 58.29
N SER A 279 -12.60 22.39 59.08
CA SER A 279 -12.01 22.38 60.41
C SER A 279 -13.13 22.16 61.44
N ALA A 280 -12.96 21.14 62.27
CA ALA A 280 -13.83 20.80 63.39
C ALA A 280 -13.78 21.88 64.50
N PRO A 281 -14.88 22.13 65.23
CA PRO A 281 -14.91 23.15 66.28
C PRO A 281 -14.39 22.59 67.62
N ALA A 282 -13.28 23.15 68.11
CA ALA A 282 -12.87 23.04 69.50
C ALA A 282 -13.37 24.28 70.27
N ALA A 283 -14.51 24.14 70.95
CA ALA A 283 -14.99 25.14 71.88
C ALA A 283 -14.16 25.07 73.17
N ALA A 284 -13.55 26.20 73.51
CA ALA A 284 -12.78 26.41 74.71
C ALA A 284 -13.66 26.43 75.96
N GLU A 285 -13.21 25.67 76.95
CA GLU A 285 -13.56 25.77 78.35
C GLU A 285 -12.76 26.96 78.93
N GLU A 286 -13.43 28.01 79.37
CA GLU A 286 -12.80 29.11 80.12
C GLU A 286 -13.58 29.31 81.43
N ALA A 287 -12.92 28.95 82.53
CA ALA A 287 -13.28 29.25 83.90
C ALA A 287 -12.02 29.82 84.60
N ALA A 288 -12.25 30.78 85.51
CA ALA A 288 -11.31 31.66 86.21
C ALA A 288 -10.99 32.95 85.44
N GLU A 289 -11.17 34.16 85.96
CA GLU A 289 -11.27 34.67 87.35
C GLU A 289 -12.06 35.99 87.35
#